data_AF-A0A417RPE7-F1
#
_entry.id   AF-A0A417RPE7-F1
#
_cell.length_a   1.000
_cell.length_b   1.000
_cell.length_c   1.000
_cell.angle_alpha   90.00
_cell.angle_beta   90.00
_cell.angle_gamma   90.00
#
_symmetry.space_group_name_H-M   'P 1'
#
loop_
_entity.id
_entity.type
_entity.pdbx_description
1 polymer ?
#
loop_
_entity_poly.entity_id
_entity_poly.type
_entity_poly.pdbx_seq_one_letter_code
_entity_poly.pdbx_strand_id
1 'polypeptide(L)' 'MIVQHNITAMNANRMLGMTTNSLSKSTEKLSSGYRINRAADDAAGLTISEKMRKQIRGLDQAST' A
#
# COMPACT_ATOMS: atom_id res chain seq x y z
N MET A 1 -39.57 -12.49 -9.04
CA MET A 1 -38.75 -11.98 -7.93
C MET A 1 -38.15 -13.18 -7.22
N ILE A 2 -36.83 -13.37 -7.32
CA ILE A 2 -36.19 -14.54 -6.72
C ILE A 2 -35.73 -14.15 -5.31
N VAL A 3 -36.32 -14.75 -4.28
CA VAL A 3 -36.06 -14.43 -2.86
C VAL A 3 -34.75 -15.06 -2.36
N GLN A 4 -34.24 -16.07 -3.06
CA GLN A 4 -33.07 -16.86 -2.62
C GLN A 4 -31.72 -16.14 -2.74
N HIS A 5 -31.59 -15.14 -3.63
CA HIS A 5 -30.33 -14.43 -3.83
C HIS A 5 -30.55 -12.93 -3.94
N ASN A 6 -29.91 -12.19 -3.03
CA ASN A 6 -29.95 -10.74 -3.01
C ASN A 6 -28.70 -10.17 -3.70
N ILE A 7 -28.77 -10.06 -5.03
CA ILE A 7 -27.64 -9.59 -5.86
C ILE A 7 -27.21 -8.17 -5.48
N THR A 8 -28.13 -7.29 -5.07
CA THR A 8 -27.79 -5.92 -4.66
C THR A 8 -27.01 -5.92 -3.34
N ALA A 9 -27.42 -6.73 -2.36
CA ALA A 9 -26.66 -6.93 -1.12
C ALA A 9 -25.30 -7.58 -1.37
N MET A 10 -25.22 -8.58 -2.25
CA MET A 10 -23.93 -9.18 -2.65
C MET A 10 -23.00 -8.15 -3.31
N ASN A 11 -23.54 -7.28 -4.16
CA ASN A 11 -22.75 -6.23 -4.78
C ASN A 11 -22.28 -5.19 -3.76
N ALA A 12 -23.16 -4.75 -2.87
CA ALA A 12 -22.82 -3.85 -1.77
C ALA A 12 -21.72 -4.43 -0.87
N ASN A 13 -21.79 -5.73 -0.54
CA ASN A 13 -20.76 -6.40 0.25
C ASN A 13 -19.41 -6.47 -0.48
N ARG A 14 -19.39 -6.71 -1.79
CA ARG A 14 -18.15 -6.65 -2.59
C ARG A 14 -17.55 -5.25 -2.62
N MET A 15 -18.38 -4.22 -2.82
CA MET A 15 -17.92 -2.83 -2.79
C MET A 15 -17.38 -2.45 -1.40
N LEU A 16 -18.06 -2.85 -0.33
CA LEU A 16 -17.60 -2.65 1.04
C LEU A 16 -16.23 -3.29 1.27
N GLY A 17 -16.03 -4.54 0.84
CA GLY A 17 -14.74 -5.22 0.94
C GLY A 17 -13.60 -4.48 0.23
N MET A 18 -13.86 -3.93 -0.96
CA MET A 18 -12.88 -3.11 -1.68
C MET A 18 -12.56 -1.80 -0.94
N THR A 19 -13.59 -1.11 -0.43
CA THR A 19 -13.41 0.13 0.34
C THR A 19 -12.63 -0.11 1.63
N THR A 20 -12.94 -1.16 2.38
CA THR A 20 -12.22 -1.54 3.60
C THR A 20 -10.75 -1.86 3.32
N ASN A 21 -10.46 -2.56 2.22
CA ASN A 21 -9.08 -2.83 1.82
C ASN A 21 -8.32 -1.55 1.44
N SER A 22 -8.95 -0.62 0.73
CA SER A 22 -8.35 0.67 0.38
C SER A 22 -8.08 1.53 1.62
N LEU A 23 -9.04 1.56 2.55
CA LEU A 23 -8.89 2.24 3.84
C LEU A 23 -7.72 1.66 4.63
N SER A 24 -7.63 0.33 4.73
CA SER A 24 -6.55 -0.36 5.45
C SER A 24 -5.16 -0.02 4.90
N LYS A 25 -5.01 0.03 3.57
CA LYS A 25 -3.76 0.46 2.92
C LYS A 25 -3.44 1.93 3.19
N SER A 26 -4.46 2.79 3.22
CA SER A 26 -4.28 4.21 3.51
C SER A 26 -3.84 4.42 4.96
N THR A 27 -4.45 3.72 5.90
CA THR A 27 -4.04 3.74 7.31
C THR A 27 -2.62 3.19 7.51
N GLU A 28 -2.21 2.17 6.76
CA GLU A 28 -0.84 1.65 6.79
C GLU A 28 0.19 2.72 6.37
N LYS A 29 -0.09 3.45 5.29
CA LYS A 29 0.78 4.53 4.80
C LYS A 29 0.83 5.73 5.75
N LEU A 30 -0.30 6.08 6.35
CA LEU A 30 -0.35 7.13 7.37
C LEU A 30 0.42 6.74 8.63
N SER A 31 0.28 5.50 9.08
CA SER A 31 0.97 5.01 10.28
C SER A 31 2.47 4.85 10.10
N SER A 32 2.94 4.48 8.90
CA SER A 32 4.37 4.35 8.63
C SER A 32 5.04 5.67 8.26
N GLY A 33 4.26 6.65 7.79
CA GLY A 33 4.78 7.89 7.21
C GLY A 33 5.44 7.71 5.83
N TYR A 34 5.49 6.48 5.31
CA TYR A 34 6.07 6.18 4.01
C TYR A 34 4.99 5.98 2.96
N ARG A 35 5.20 6.58 1.79
CA ARG A 35 4.32 6.41 0.63
C ARG A 35 4.36 4.98 0.07
N ILE A 36 5.52 4.33 0.13
CA ILE A 36 5.79 2.98 -0.38
C ILE A 36 6.23 2.12 0.81
N ASN A 37 5.36 1.20 1.24
CA ASN A 37 5.67 0.29 2.36
C ASN A 37 6.10 -1.09 1.87
N ARG A 38 5.61 -1.52 0.70
CA ARG A 38 5.88 -2.85 0.15
C ARG A 38 6.23 -2.74 -1.34
N ALA A 39 6.96 -3.73 -1.87
CA ALA A 39 7.26 -3.80 -3.30
C ALA A 39 6.00 -3.88 -4.18
N ALA A 40 4.89 -4.38 -3.64
CA ALA A 40 3.60 -4.41 -4.32
C ALA A 40 2.96 -3.03 -4.50
N ASP A 41 3.34 -2.02 -3.71
CA ASP A 41 2.86 -0.65 -3.88
C ASP A 41 3.56 0.04 -5.06
N ASP A 42 4.88 -0.12 -5.14
CA ASP A 42 5.74 0.44 -6.20
C ASP A 42 7.13 -0.21 -6.14
N ALA A 43 7.34 -1.26 -6.95
CA ALA A 43 8.59 -2.03 -6.94
C ALA A 43 9.78 -1.19 -7.44
N ALA A 44 9.58 -0.35 -8.46
CA ALA A 44 10.61 0.51 -9.02
C ALA A 44 10.98 1.62 -8.03
N GLY A 45 9.96 2.30 -7.46
CA GLY A 45 10.14 3.34 -6.46
C GLY A 45 10.82 2.83 -5.19
N LEU A 46 10.50 1.61 -4.74
CA LEU A 46 11.19 0.97 -3.61
C LEU A 46 12.66 0.66 -3.93
N THR A 47 12.94 0.15 -5.13
CA THR A 47 14.32 -0.16 -5.53
C THR A 47 15.17 1.11 -5.61
N ILE A 48 14.60 2.20 -6.14
CA ILE A 48 15.26 3.50 -6.23
C ILE A 48 15.47 4.09 -4.84
N SER A 49 14.48 4.02 -3.94
CA SER A 49 14.62 4.53 -2.57
C SER A 49 15.70 3.79 -1.79
N GLU A 50 15.80 2.48 -1.93
CA GLU A 50 16.87 1.69 -1.31
C GLU A 50 18.24 1.97 -1.94
N LYS A 51 18.32 2.16 -3.26
CA LYS A 51 19.56 2.61 -3.92
C LYS A 51 20.03 3.95 -3.36
N MET A 52 19.14 4.93 -3.23
CA MET A 52 19.47 6.24 -2.66
C MET A 52 19.89 6.14 -1.19
N ARG A 53 19.16 5.36 -0.38
CA ARG A 53 19.51 5.10 1.03
C ARG A 53 20.90 4.46 1.15
N LYS A 54 21.27 3.54 0.26
CA LYS A 54 22.61 2.96 0.19
C LYS A 54 23.67 4.01 -0.18
N GLN A 55 23.38 4.88 -1.14
CA GLN A 55 24.31 5.95 -1.53
C GLN A 55 24.54 6.94 -0.37
N ILE A 56 23.48 7.37 0.33
CA ILE A 56 23.58 8.27 1.49
C ILE A 56 24.48 7.64 2.56
N ARG A 57 24.20 6.40 2.96
CA ARG A 57 25.04 5.69 3.96
C ARG A 57 26.50 5.56 3.52
N GLY A 58 26.74 5.32 2.24
CA GLY A 58 28.10 5.25 1.68
C GLY A 58 28.84 6.59 1.74
N LEU A 59 28.14 7.69 1.48
CA LEU A 59 28.69 9.05 1.59
C LEU A 59 28.95 9.43 3.06
N ASP A 60 28.03 9.14 3.97
CA ASP A 60 28.19 9.40 5.41
C ASP A 60 29.42 8.68 5.97
N GLN A 61 29.62 7.40 5.60
CA GLN A 61 30.78 6.61 6.01
C GLN A 61 32.11 7.12 5.43
N ALA A 62 32.09 7.73 4.24
CA ALA A 62 33.28 8.30 3.62
C ALA A 62 33.62 9.70 4.17
N SER A 63 32.66 10.39 4.79
CA SER A 63 32.84 11.70 5.41
C SER A 63 33.40 11.63 6.83
N THR A 64 33.43 10.45 7.45
CA THR A 64 34.09 10.17 8.74
C THR A 64 35.45 9.55 8.54
#